data_AF-A0A348WSD9-F1
#
_entry.id   AF-A0A348WSD9-F1
#
_cell.length_a   1.000
_cell.length_b   1.000
_cell.length_c   1.000
_cell.angle_alpha   90.00
_cell.angle_beta   90.00
_cell.angle_gamma   90.00
#
_symmetry.space_group_name_H-M   'P 1'
#
loop_
_entity.id
_entity.type
_entity.pdbx_description
1 polymer ?
#
loop_
_entity_poly.entity_id
_entity_poly.type
_entity_poly.pdbx_seq_one_letter_code
_entity_poly.pdbx_strand_id
1 'polypeptide(L)' 'MKILKFIKWLLKSTLLGLAMIFIFNIIGAHFSLNIPVNIYTIAIVGTLRIPGLVMILIFLIL' A
#
# COMPACT_ATOMS: atom_id res chain seq x y z
N MET A 1 7.12 16.08 21.71
CA MET A 1 5.75 15.55 21.42
C MET A 1 5.37 15.42 19.94
N LYS A 2 6.01 16.11 18.97
CA LYS A 2 5.66 16.00 17.54
C LYS A 2 6.27 14.78 16.84
N ILE A 3 7.51 14.42 17.16
CA ILE A 3 8.24 13.31 16.51
C ILE A 3 7.60 11.94 16.80
N LEU A 4 7.17 11.70 18.04
CA LEU A 4 6.56 10.44 18.45
C LEU A 4 5.20 10.21 17.75
N LYS A 5 4.44 11.28 17.54
CA LYS A 5 3.19 11.24 16.78
C LYS A 5 3.45 10.91 15.30
N PHE A 6 4.51 11.48 14.73
CA PHE A 6 4.92 11.17 13.36
C PHE A 6 5.36 9.71 13.21
N ILE A 7 6.21 9.19 14.10
CA ILE A 7 6.65 7.78 14.08
C ILE A 7 5.44 6.83 14.22
N LYS A 8 4.51 7.13 15.14
CA LYS A 8 3.29 6.33 15.31
C LYS A 8 2.41 6.35 14.06
N TRP A 9 2.30 7.50 13.40
CA TRP A 9 1.58 7.63 12.15
C TRP A 9 2.25 6.83 11.03
N LEU A 10 3.58 6.96 10.89
CA LEU A 10 4.36 6.26 9.89
C LEU A 10 4.20 4.73 10.02
N LEU A 11 4.36 4.20 11.23
CA LEU A 11 4.17 2.77 11.52
C LEU A 11 2.75 2.30 11.20
N LYS A 12 1.74 3.09 11.55
CA LYS A 12 0.34 2.76 11.24
C LYS A 12 0.10 2.76 9.73
N SER A 13 0.66 3.73 9.02
CA SER A 13 0.54 3.85 7.57
C SER A 13 1.26 2.72 6.84
N THR A 14 2.48 2.35 7.23
CA THR A 14 3.19 1.22 6.62
C THR A 14 2.47 -0.10 6.88
N LEU A 15 1.99 -0.33 8.11
CA LEU A 15 1.24 -1.55 8.44
C LEU A 15 -0.06 -1.64 7.61
N LEU A 16 -0.78 -0.51 7.47
CA LEU A 16 -1.98 -0.44 6.63
C LEU A 16 -1.66 -0.69 5.17
N GLY A 17 -0.61 -0.05 4.62
CA GLY A 17 -0.19 -0.23 3.25
C GLY A 17 0.16 -1.68 2.94
N LEU A 18 0.92 -2.31 3.83
CA LEU A 18 1.28 -3.72 3.73
C LEU A 18 0.03 -4.61 3.74
N ALA A 19 -0.87 -4.43 4.71
CA ALA A 19 -2.11 -5.19 4.81
C ALA A 19 -3.00 -5.04 3.57
N MET A 20 -3.13 -3.82 3.05
CA MET A 20 -3.93 -3.53 1.86
C MET A 20 -3.37 -4.20 0.61
N ILE A 21 -2.07 -4.09 0.38
CA ILE A 21 -1.39 -4.74 -0.75
C ILE A 21 -1.51 -6.26 -0.63
N PHE A 22 -1.39 -6.80 0.59
CA PHE A 22 -1.48 -8.24 0.82
C PHE A 22 -2.88 -8.78 0.54
N ILE A 23 -3.92 -8.12 1.07
CA ILE A 23 -5.32 -8.46 0.79
C ILE A 23 -5.60 -8.34 -0.71
N PHE A 24 -5.11 -7.27 -1.34
CA PHE A 24 -5.27 -7.08 -2.77
C PHE A 24 -4.60 -8.20 -3.57
N ASN A 25 -3.37 -8.60 -3.25
CA ASN A 25 -2.67 -9.67 -3.96
C ASN A 25 -3.36 -11.03 -3.80
N ILE A 26 -3.97 -11.32 -2.63
CA ILE A 26 -4.76 -12.55 -2.45
C ILE A 26 -5.95 -12.57 -3.43
N ILE A 27 -6.68 -11.46 -3.53
CA ILE A 27 -7.83 -11.34 -4.43
C ILE A 27 -7.39 -11.28 -5.90
N GLY A 28 -6.33 -10.50 -6.18
CA GLY A 28 -5.77 -10.25 -7.50
C GLY A 28 -5.06 -11.46 -8.10
N ALA A 29 -4.58 -12.40 -7.28
CA ALA A 29 -4.01 -13.66 -7.76
C ALA A 29 -5.00 -14.46 -8.62
N HIS A 30 -6.31 -14.36 -8.36
CA HIS A 30 -7.34 -14.97 -9.20
C HIS A 30 -7.43 -14.37 -10.62
N PHE A 31 -6.93 -13.15 -10.80
CA PHE A 31 -6.92 -12.40 -12.06
C PHE A 31 -5.51 -12.26 -12.66
N SER A 32 -4.51 -12.98 -12.12
CA SER A 32 -3.09 -12.80 -12.46
C SER A 32 -2.55 -11.38 -12.23
N LEU A 33 -3.21 -10.61 -11.35
CA LEU A 33 -2.79 -9.26 -10.95
C LEU A 33 -2.08 -9.32 -9.60
N ASN A 34 -0.80 -8.95 -9.58
CA ASN A 34 0.00 -8.89 -8.35
C ASN A 34 0.72 -7.55 -8.27
N ILE A 35 0.52 -6.84 -7.16
CA ILE A 35 1.26 -5.62 -6.84
C ILE A 35 2.56 -6.03 -6.12
N PRO A 36 3.73 -5.63 -6.64
CA PRO A 36 5.00 -5.90 -5.96
C PRO A 36 5.02 -5.29 -4.55
N VAL A 37 5.39 -6.09 -3.54
CA VAL A 37 5.52 -5.60 -2.16
C VAL A 37 6.92 -5.03 -1.97
N ASN A 38 7.06 -3.70 -2.10
CA ASN A 38 8.32 -3.00 -1.90
C ASN A 38 8.12 -1.70 -1.11
N ILE A 39 9.20 -1.05 -0.69
CA ILE A 39 9.13 0.18 0.13
C ILE A 39 8.30 1.26 -0.55
N TYR A 40 8.40 1.40 -1.88
CA TYR A 40 7.69 2.43 -2.64
C TYR A 40 6.18 2.16 -2.71
N THR A 41 5.79 0.93 -3.04
CA THR A 41 4.36 0.55 -3.12
C THR A 41 3.71 0.63 -1.74
N ILE A 42 4.39 0.15 -0.70
CA ILE A 42 3.91 0.27 0.69
C ILE A 42 3.80 1.73 1.13
N ALA A 43 4.74 2.59 0.76
CA ALA A 43 4.67 4.01 1.09
C ALA A 43 3.49 4.69 0.38
N ILE A 44 3.31 4.45 -0.92
CA ILE A 44 2.22 5.02 -1.72
C ILE A 44 0.86 4.53 -1.21
N VAL A 45 0.66 3.22 -1.06
CA VAL A 45 -0.61 2.66 -0.56
C VAL A 45 -0.82 2.99 0.91
N GLY A 46 0.22 2.98 1.74
CA GLY A 46 0.12 3.27 3.17
C GLY A 46 -0.20 4.72 3.49
N THR A 47 0.24 5.66 2.64
CA THR A 47 -0.05 7.09 2.79
C THR A 47 -1.39 7.48 2.17
N LEU A 48 -1.65 7.05 0.93
CA LEU A 48 -2.83 7.43 0.15
C LEU A 48 -4.01 6.47 0.32
N ARG A 49 -3.81 5.28 0.89
CA ARG A 49 -4.84 4.23 1.09
C ARG A 49 -5.44 3.76 -0.24
N ILE A 50 -6.77 3.82 -0.36
CA ILE A 50 -7.53 3.40 -1.56
C ILE A 50 -7.04 4.15 -2.81
N PRO A 51 -6.95 5.50 -2.82
CA PRO A 51 -6.36 6.23 -3.95
C PRO A 51 -4.98 5.73 -4.38
N GLY A 52 -4.09 5.41 -3.43
CA GLY A 52 -2.75 4.91 -3.72
C GLY A 52 -2.76 3.53 -4.37
N LEU A 53 -3.66 2.66 -3.93
CA LEU A 53 -3.88 1.34 -4.53
C LEU A 53 -4.35 1.46 -5.99
N VAL A 54 -5.34 2.30 -6.25
CA VAL A 54 -5.86 2.54 -7.60
C VAL A 54 -4.78 3.12 -8.51
N MET A 55 -3.98 4.06 -8.01
CA MET A 55 -2.88 4.65 -8.77
C MET A 55 -1.84 3.61 -9.20
N ILE A 56 -1.42 2.72 -8.29
CA ILE A 56 -0.47 1.65 -8.62
C ILE A 56 -1.09 0.66 -9.60
N LEU A 57 -2.38 0.36 -9.47
CA LEU A 57 -3.07 -0.53 -10.40
C LEU A 57 -3.13 0.04 -11.81
N ILE A 58 -3.49 1.31 -11.95
CA ILE A 58 -3.49 1.99 -13.25
C ILE A 58 -2.07 1.98 -13.84
N PHE A 59 -1.05 2.28 -13.03
CA PHE A 59 0.34 2.25 -13.46
C PHE A 59 0.83 0.84 -13.86
N LEU A 60 0.30 -0.21 -13.24
CA LEU A 60 0.67 -1.59 -13.55
C LEU A 60 0.00 -2.11 -14.83
N ILE A 61 -1.18 -1.58 -15.18
CA ILE A 61 -2.00 -2.02 -16.31
C ILE A 61 -1.65 -1.25 -17.61
N LEU A 62 -1.20 0.00 -17.50
CA LEU A 62 -0.70 0.82 -18.61
C LEU A 62 0.67 0.35 -19.09
#